data_AF-A0A094J958-F1
#
_entry.id   AF-A0A094J958-F1
#
_cell.length_a   1.000
_cell.length_b   1.000
_cell.length_c   1.000
_cell.angle_alpha   90.00
_cell.angle_beta   90.00
_cell.angle_gamma   90.00
#
_symmetry.space_group_name_H-M   'P 1'
#
loop_
_entity.id
_entity.type
_entity.pdbx_description
1 polymer ?
#
loop_
_entity_poly.entity_id
_entity_poly.type
_entity_poly.pdbx_seq_one_letter_code
_entity_poly.pdbx_strand_id
1 'polypeptide(L)'
;MPPKAKTMFELDSPYSDVALPQLSPADQDTILNLLTSFLSPIGHYRTTHITPSKGKRSKKAKRRELKGGAAKPAQDEASVPPPELISHILVGLNSITRHLESQSRKACPPSLGVPIPSSDRPANSQRHLTVVVTTWPSVPTILTSHLHKLVQTSSLLHPNLPPTRFVTLPRSSEKRLCSALGVPRAGFIGIFDGAPSATAVIDFCLANVPELEVDGWLKTDKSAFMPLKINTIEAADSVVQNKV
;
A
#
# COMPACT_ATOMS: atom_id res chain seq x y z
N MET A 1 -28.16 16.98 38.14
CA MET A 1 -27.90 15.53 38.27
C MET A 1 -27.32 15.05 36.95
N PRO A 2 -26.21 14.30 36.93
CA PRO A 2 -25.66 13.76 35.69
C PRO A 2 -26.64 12.73 35.07
N PRO A 3 -26.74 12.63 33.74
CA PRO A 3 -27.61 11.67 33.07
C PRO A 3 -27.22 10.24 33.46
N LYS A 4 -28.22 9.40 33.75
CA LYS A 4 -28.00 7.97 34.06
C LYS A 4 -27.47 7.28 32.81
N ALA A 5 -26.38 6.52 32.93
CA ALA A 5 -25.86 5.73 31.82
C ALA A 5 -26.81 4.57 31.51
N LYS A 6 -27.08 4.33 30.22
CA LYS A 6 -27.80 3.16 29.72
C LYS A 6 -26.79 2.19 29.09
N THR A 7 -26.87 0.92 29.46
CA THR A 7 -26.08 -0.14 28.83
C THR A 7 -26.70 -0.47 27.47
N MET A 8 -25.94 -0.28 26.39
CA MET A 8 -26.26 -0.70 25.04
C MET A 8 -25.36 -1.85 24.63
N PHE A 9 -25.89 -2.80 23.85
CA PHE A 9 -25.12 -3.90 23.29
C PHE A 9 -24.89 -3.65 21.80
N GLU A 10 -23.63 -3.63 21.38
CA GLU A 10 -23.21 -3.52 19.99
C GLU A 10 -22.70 -4.87 19.50
N LEU A 11 -23.10 -5.24 18.28
CA LEU A 11 -22.59 -6.43 17.59
C LEU A 11 -21.39 -6.03 16.75
N ASP A 12 -20.25 -6.68 16.98
CA ASP A 12 -19.04 -6.52 16.18
C ASP A 12 -18.77 -7.79 15.35
N SER A 13 -18.09 -7.62 14.22
CA SER A 13 -17.76 -8.73 13.32
C SER A 13 -16.42 -9.34 13.74
N PRO A 14 -16.40 -10.63 14.15
CA PRO A 14 -15.15 -11.32 14.49
C PRO A 14 -14.23 -11.50 13.28
N TYR A 15 -14.74 -11.33 12.05
CA TYR A 15 -14.00 -11.48 10.78
C TYR A 15 -13.27 -10.19 10.33
N SER A 16 -13.27 -9.16 11.18
CA SER A 16 -12.69 -7.85 10.89
C SER A 16 -11.32 -7.65 11.54
N ASP A 17 -11.02 -8.39 12.60
CA ASP A 17 -9.73 -8.31 13.28
C ASP A 17 -8.67 -9.03 12.43
N VAL A 18 -7.60 -8.32 12.10
CA VAL A 18 -6.42 -8.91 11.43
C VAL A 18 -5.22 -8.61 12.31
N ALA A 19 -4.62 -9.66 12.87
CA ALA A 19 -3.40 -9.52 13.64
C ALA A 19 -2.27 -9.09 12.70
N LEU A 20 -1.83 -7.83 12.83
CA LEU A 20 -0.67 -7.35 12.11
C LEU A 20 0.59 -8.02 12.66
N PRO A 21 1.52 -8.45 11.79
CA PRO A 21 2.78 -9.04 12.22
C PRO A 21 3.56 -8.02 13.05
N GLN A 22 3.81 -8.35 14.32
CA GLN A 22 4.64 -7.53 15.20
C GLN A 22 6.10 -7.75 14.83
N LEU A 23 6.74 -6.69 14.31
CA LEU A 23 8.14 -6.72 13.91
C LEU A 23 9.01 -6.06 14.98
N SER A 24 10.18 -6.63 15.27
CA SER A 24 11.13 -6.04 16.21
C SER A 24 11.63 -4.67 15.69
N PRO A 25 11.93 -3.70 16.57
CA PRO A 25 12.41 -2.39 16.14
C PRO A 25 13.77 -2.46 15.43
N ALA A 26 14.63 -3.42 15.81
CA ALA A 26 15.92 -3.62 15.16
C ALA A 26 15.77 -4.11 13.70
N ASP A 27 14.80 -4.99 13.44
CA ASP A 27 14.51 -5.46 12.09
C ASP A 27 13.87 -4.36 11.24
N GLN A 28 13.02 -3.52 11.83
CA GLN A 28 12.44 -2.35 11.16
C GLN A 28 13.52 -1.38 10.67
N ASP A 29 14.53 -1.08 11.49
CA ASP A 29 15.64 -0.19 11.12
C ASP A 29 16.52 -0.81 10.03
N THR A 30 16.76 -2.12 10.09
CA THR A 30 17.54 -2.84 9.08
C THR A 30 16.82 -2.83 7.73
N ILE A 31 15.52 -3.15 7.72
CA ILE A 31 14.67 -3.08 6.52
C ILE A 31 14.66 -1.67 5.95
N LEU A 32 14.53 -0.64 6.80
CA LEU A 32 14.56 0.75 6.39
C LEU A 32 15.87 1.09 5.68
N ASN A 33 17.01 0.70 6.24
CA ASN A 33 18.32 0.99 5.67
C ASN A 33 18.50 0.32 4.31
N LEU A 34 18.12 -0.96 4.20
CA LEU A 34 18.16 -1.71 2.93
C LEU A 34 17.23 -1.07 1.89
N LEU A 35 16.01 -0.68 2.28
CA LEU A 35 15.07 0.02 1.41
C LEU A 35 15.61 1.37 0.95
N THR A 36 16.19 2.19 1.83
CA THR A 36 16.76 3.48 1.42
C THR A 36 17.94 3.31 0.46
N SER A 37 18.79 2.29 0.67
CA SER A 37 19.88 1.97 -0.26
C SER A 37 19.34 1.55 -1.63
N PHE A 38 18.31 0.69 -1.64
CA PHE A 38 17.65 0.24 -2.86
C PHE A 38 16.92 1.37 -3.62
N LEU A 39 16.32 2.31 -2.89
CA LEU A 39 15.52 3.39 -3.46
C LEU A 39 16.34 4.63 -3.87
N SER A 40 17.53 4.82 -3.31
CA SER A 40 18.40 5.99 -3.57
C SER A 40 18.69 6.25 -5.07
N PRO A 41 19.01 5.23 -5.89
CA PRO A 41 19.26 5.42 -7.33
C PRO A 41 18.04 5.99 -8.07
N ILE A 42 16.83 5.64 -7.62
CA ILE A 42 15.58 6.13 -8.21
C ILE A 42 15.37 7.60 -7.84
N GLY A 43 15.60 7.98 -6.59
CA GLY A 43 15.51 9.39 -6.18
C GLY A 43 16.52 10.28 -6.89
N HIS A 44 17.74 9.79 -7.09
CA HIS A 44 18.78 10.50 -7.84
C HIS A 44 18.33 10.74 -9.28
N TYR A 45 17.87 9.68 -9.97
CA TYR A 45 17.35 9.80 -11.34
C TYR A 45 16.19 10.80 -11.45
N ARG A 46 15.25 10.77 -10.50
CA ARG A 46 14.12 11.73 -10.48
C ARG A 46 14.59 13.16 -10.27
N THR A 47 15.60 13.36 -9.43
CA THR A 47 16.09 14.70 -9.10
C THR A 47 16.89 15.30 -10.25
N THR A 48 17.70 14.49 -10.95
CA THR A 48 18.56 14.95 -12.05
C THR A 48 17.81 15.05 -13.38
N HIS A 49 16.90 14.12 -13.67
CA HIS A 49 16.29 14.02 -14.99
C HIS A 49 14.80 14.40 -15.05
N ILE A 50 14.09 14.46 -13.91
CA ILE A 50 12.67 14.86 -13.91
C ILE A 50 12.57 16.31 -13.44
N THR A 51 12.40 17.23 -14.39
CA THR A 51 12.12 18.62 -14.04
C THR A 51 10.77 18.70 -13.32
N PRO A 52 10.72 19.20 -12.07
CA PRO A 52 9.45 19.32 -11.36
C PRO A 52 8.53 20.30 -12.08
N SER A 53 7.25 19.94 -12.21
CA SER A 53 6.28 20.82 -12.89
C SER A 53 6.17 22.14 -12.12
N LYS A 54 6.55 23.26 -12.73
CA LYS A 54 6.53 24.60 -12.11
C LYS A 54 5.11 25.19 -11.91
N GLY A 55 4.09 24.33 -11.82
CA GLY A 55 2.69 24.69 -11.58
C GLY A 55 2.01 25.44 -12.73
N LYS A 56 0.71 25.71 -12.57
CA LYS A 56 -0.12 26.41 -13.58
C LYS A 56 0.35 27.86 -13.82
N ARG A 57 0.94 28.51 -12.81
CA ARG A 57 1.39 29.91 -12.88
C ARG A 57 2.61 30.09 -13.80
N SER A 58 3.58 29.16 -13.79
CA SER A 58 4.72 29.23 -14.71
C SER A 58 4.31 28.90 -16.15
N LYS A 59 3.34 28.00 -16.36
CA LYS A 59 2.75 27.73 -17.68
C LYS A 59 2.14 28.99 -18.29
N LYS A 60 1.46 29.82 -17.48
CA LYS A 60 0.90 31.11 -17.93
C LYS A 60 1.99 32.14 -18.23
N ALA A 61 3.08 32.18 -17.45
CA ALA A 61 4.23 33.04 -17.70
C ALA A 61 4.97 32.64 -18.98
N LYS A 62 5.29 31.35 -19.16
CA LYS A 62 5.95 30.82 -20.36
C LYS A 62 5.10 31.03 -21.62
N ARG A 63 3.77 30.95 -21.52
CA ARG A 63 2.85 31.28 -22.63
C ARG A 63 2.82 32.76 -22.99
N ARG A 64 3.15 33.67 -22.05
CA ARG A 64 3.31 35.10 -22.32
C ARG A 64 4.67 35.41 -22.97
N GLU A 65 5.73 34.75 -22.52
CA GLU A 65 7.08 34.86 -23.11
C GLU A 65 7.12 34.31 -24.54
N LEU A 66 6.44 33.19 -24.83
CA LEU A 66 6.31 32.64 -26.18
C LEU A 66 5.53 33.56 -27.15
N LYS A 67 4.68 34.45 -26.64
CA LYS A 67 4.00 35.49 -27.45
C LYS A 67 4.88 36.72 -27.70
N GLY A 68 6.00 36.86 -27.00
CA GLY A 68 6.92 38.00 -27.09
C GLY A 68 8.16 37.77 -27.96
N GLY A 69 8.21 36.70 -28.77
CA GLY A 69 9.30 36.49 -29.73
C GLY A 69 10.57 35.83 -29.17
N ALA A 70 10.50 35.17 -28.00
CA ALA A 70 11.63 34.37 -27.52
C ALA A 70 11.71 33.03 -28.28
N ALA A 71 12.84 32.83 -28.98
CA ALA A 71 13.18 31.60 -29.67
C ALA A 71 13.06 30.38 -28.73
N LYS A 72 12.53 29.27 -29.27
CA LYS A 72 12.49 27.96 -28.61
C LYS A 72 13.92 27.59 -28.18
N PRO A 73 14.21 27.34 -26.90
CA PRO A 73 15.41 26.57 -26.57
C PRO A 73 15.18 25.14 -27.07
N ALA A 74 15.97 24.75 -28.06
CA ALA A 74 16.20 23.35 -28.38
C ALA A 74 16.84 22.71 -27.15
N GLN A 75 16.18 21.69 -26.60
CA GLN A 75 16.81 20.71 -25.73
C GLN A 75 16.47 19.34 -26.30
N ASP A 76 17.23 18.96 -27.33
CA ASP A 76 17.60 17.57 -27.55
C ASP A 76 18.65 17.24 -26.48
N GLU A 77 18.21 16.75 -25.33
CA GLU A 77 19.08 16.03 -24.40
C GLU A 77 18.60 14.58 -24.38
N ALA A 78 19.48 13.67 -24.81
CA ALA A 78 19.22 12.26 -24.92
C ALA A 78 18.61 11.73 -23.61
N SER A 79 17.36 11.25 -23.68
CA SER A 79 16.67 10.65 -22.54
C SER A 79 17.46 9.42 -22.10
N VAL A 80 18.28 9.55 -21.06
CA VAL A 80 18.89 8.42 -20.36
C VAL A 80 17.76 7.44 -20.01
N PRO A 81 17.90 6.13 -20.29
CA PRO A 81 16.83 5.18 -20.03
C PRO A 81 16.48 5.19 -18.54
N PRO A 82 15.18 5.14 -18.20
CA PRO A 82 14.76 5.04 -16.81
C PRO A 82 15.38 3.78 -16.18
N PRO A 83 15.88 3.86 -14.94
CA PRO A 83 16.44 2.70 -14.28
C PRO A 83 15.37 1.60 -14.23
N GLU A 84 15.77 0.38 -14.61
CA GLU A 84 14.90 -0.80 -14.69
C GLU A 84 14.11 -1.01 -13.39
N LEU A 85 14.72 -0.64 -12.26
CA LEU A 85 14.18 -0.64 -10.90
C LEU A 85 12.81 0.05 -10.78
N ILE A 86 12.54 1.10 -11.55
CA ILE A 86 11.26 1.83 -11.49
C ILE A 86 10.10 0.93 -11.92
N SER A 87 10.33 0.02 -12.87
CA SER A 87 9.29 -0.89 -13.36
C SER A 87 8.92 -1.99 -12.35
N HIS A 88 9.80 -2.22 -11.38
CA HIS A 88 9.66 -3.26 -10.36
C HIS A 88 9.13 -2.73 -9.01
N ILE A 89 8.76 -1.45 -8.94
CA ILE A 89 8.27 -0.82 -7.72
C ILE A 89 6.91 -0.17 -7.97
N LEU A 90 6.04 -0.32 -6.98
CA LEU A 90 4.74 0.33 -6.95
C LEU A 90 4.69 1.32 -5.77
N VAL A 91 4.24 2.53 -6.01
CA VAL A 91 4.16 3.57 -4.97
C VAL A 91 2.73 4.05 -4.82
N GLY A 92 2.27 4.12 -3.57
CA GLY A 92 0.97 4.66 -3.19
C GLY A 92 -0.12 3.61 -3.00
N LEU A 93 -1.02 3.87 -2.05
CA LEU A 93 -2.09 2.96 -1.65
C LEU A 93 -2.98 2.56 -2.83
N ASN A 94 -3.49 3.52 -3.59
CA ASN A 94 -4.41 3.25 -4.70
C ASN A 94 -3.79 2.41 -5.81
N SER A 95 -2.49 2.56 -6.04
CA SER A 95 -1.77 1.73 -7.00
C SER A 95 -1.74 0.29 -6.50
N ILE A 96 -1.38 0.11 -5.22
CA ILE A 96 -1.23 -1.22 -4.60
C ILE A 96 -2.59 -1.92 -4.53
N THR A 97 -3.64 -1.23 -4.10
CA THR A 97 -4.99 -1.80 -4.04
C THR A 97 -5.47 -2.23 -5.41
N ARG A 98 -5.33 -1.39 -6.46
CA ARG A 98 -5.71 -1.77 -7.83
C ARG A 98 -4.95 -2.99 -8.35
N HIS A 99 -3.66 -3.11 -8.00
CA HIS A 99 -2.85 -4.26 -8.39
C HIS A 99 -3.31 -5.53 -7.67
N LEU A 100 -3.43 -5.48 -6.34
CA LEU A 100 -3.87 -6.63 -5.53
C LEU A 100 -5.32 -7.04 -5.87
N GLU A 101 -6.22 -6.11 -6.12
CA GLU A 101 -7.57 -6.39 -6.61
C GLU A 101 -7.54 -7.14 -7.95
N SER A 102 -6.65 -6.73 -8.87
CA SER A 102 -6.49 -7.42 -10.14
C SER A 102 -6.02 -8.85 -9.98
N GLN A 103 -5.14 -9.13 -9.01
CA GLN A 103 -4.65 -10.47 -8.72
C GLN A 103 -5.69 -11.31 -7.98
N SER A 104 -6.32 -10.74 -6.95
CA SER A 104 -7.38 -11.40 -6.19
C SER A 104 -8.56 -11.81 -7.08
N ARG A 105 -8.94 -10.99 -8.06
CA ARG A 105 -10.01 -11.33 -9.02
C ARG A 105 -9.64 -12.54 -9.89
N LYS A 106 -8.36 -12.70 -10.23
CA LYS A 106 -7.86 -13.84 -11.01
C LYS A 106 -7.69 -15.10 -10.15
N ALA A 107 -7.35 -14.92 -8.88
CA ALA A 107 -7.27 -16.01 -7.90
C ALA A 107 -8.66 -16.54 -7.50
N CYS A 108 -9.70 -15.72 -7.67
CA CYS A 108 -11.07 -16.10 -7.35
C CYS A 108 -11.51 -17.28 -8.23
N PRO A 109 -12.06 -18.36 -7.64
CA PRO A 109 -12.57 -19.47 -8.43
C PRO A 109 -13.72 -18.99 -9.33
N PRO A 110 -13.83 -19.56 -10.55
CA PRO A 110 -14.83 -19.14 -11.55
C PRO A 110 -16.29 -19.36 -11.08
N SER A 111 -16.51 -20.09 -9.99
CA SER A 111 -17.82 -20.31 -9.37
C SER A 111 -18.37 -19.09 -8.62
N LEU A 112 -17.54 -18.11 -8.23
CA LEU A 112 -17.93 -16.96 -7.40
C LEU A 112 -17.83 -15.60 -8.13
N GLY A 113 -17.35 -15.56 -9.37
CA GLY A 113 -17.03 -14.31 -10.06
C GLY A 113 -17.46 -14.27 -11.53
N VAL A 114 -17.81 -13.07 -12.00
CA VAL A 114 -18.01 -12.80 -13.44
C VAL A 114 -16.64 -12.62 -14.10
N PRO A 115 -16.25 -13.47 -15.07
CA PRO A 115 -15.00 -13.29 -15.80
C PRO A 115 -15.11 -12.03 -16.68
N ILE A 116 -14.28 -11.02 -16.39
CA ILE A 116 -14.14 -9.85 -17.27
C ILE A 116 -13.07 -10.19 -18.32
N PRO A 117 -13.35 -9.97 -19.62
CA PRO A 117 -12.40 -10.26 -20.68
C PRO A 117 -11.10 -9.46 -20.48
N SER A 118 -9.99 -10.18 -20.58
CA SER A 118 -8.62 -9.65 -20.51
C SER A 118 -8.28 -8.87 -21.78
N SER A 119 -8.83 -7.66 -21.93
CA SER A 119 -8.38 -6.70 -22.95
C SER A 119 -7.66 -5.55 -22.25
N ASP A 120 -6.40 -5.32 -22.64
CA ASP A 120 -5.60 -4.14 -22.32
C ASP A 120 -5.29 -3.85 -20.83
N ARG A 121 -4.61 -4.78 -20.14
CA ARG A 121 -3.91 -4.44 -18.88
C ARG A 121 -2.40 -4.60 -19.03
N PRO A 122 -1.60 -3.66 -18.49
CA PRO A 122 -0.15 -3.66 -18.66
C PRO A 122 0.47 -4.94 -18.08
N ALA A 123 1.58 -5.37 -18.68
CA ALA A 123 2.33 -6.60 -18.33
C ALA A 123 2.68 -6.71 -16.83
N ASN A 124 2.70 -5.60 -16.10
CA ASN A 124 2.95 -5.56 -14.66
C ASN A 124 1.79 -6.12 -13.81
N SER A 125 0.58 -6.23 -14.36
CA SER A 125 -0.63 -6.71 -13.65
C SER A 125 -0.67 -8.23 -13.38
N GLN A 126 0.38 -8.95 -13.78
CA GLN A 126 0.56 -10.39 -13.56
C GLN A 126 1.75 -10.71 -12.66
N ARG A 127 2.56 -9.70 -12.28
CA ARG A 127 3.75 -9.94 -11.44
C ARG A 127 3.34 -10.09 -9.98
N HIS A 128 3.88 -11.13 -9.34
CA HIS A 128 3.71 -11.36 -7.91
C HIS A 128 4.34 -10.21 -7.11
N LEU A 129 3.62 -9.73 -6.12
CA LEU A 129 4.05 -8.67 -5.22
C LEU A 129 4.63 -9.34 -3.97
N THR A 130 5.96 -9.33 -3.80
CA THR A 130 6.60 -10.09 -2.72
C THR A 130 6.55 -9.34 -1.39
N VAL A 131 6.71 -8.02 -1.41
CA VAL A 131 6.77 -7.21 -0.18
C VAL A 131 5.91 -5.96 -0.33
N VAL A 132 5.05 -5.71 0.66
CA VAL A 132 4.29 -4.47 0.84
C VAL A 132 4.73 -3.81 2.12
N VAL A 133 5.22 -2.58 2.00
CA VAL A 133 5.68 -1.76 3.12
C VAL A 133 4.71 -0.61 3.33
N THR A 134 4.26 -0.42 4.56
CA THR A 134 3.53 0.77 5.00
C THR A 134 4.34 1.53 6.04
N THR A 135 4.32 2.86 6.00
CA THR A 135 4.98 3.72 7.00
C THR A 135 4.00 4.26 8.04
N TRP A 136 2.73 3.86 7.95
CA TRP A 136 1.66 4.38 8.78
C TRP A 136 1.18 3.28 9.73
N PRO A 137 1.66 3.24 10.98
CA PRO A 137 1.24 2.21 11.94
C PRO A 137 -0.20 2.39 12.45
N SER A 138 -0.77 3.61 12.31
CA SER A 138 -2.11 3.96 12.80
C SER A 138 -3.01 4.45 11.66
N VAL A 139 -3.05 3.73 10.54
CA VAL A 139 -4.10 3.97 9.54
C VAL A 139 -5.43 3.50 10.12
N PRO A 140 -6.54 4.26 9.94
CA PRO A 140 -7.86 3.75 10.26
C PRO A 140 -8.10 2.36 9.67
N THR A 141 -8.58 1.44 10.49
CA THR A 141 -8.84 0.02 10.11
C THR A 141 -9.76 -0.10 8.89
N ILE A 142 -10.64 0.88 8.67
CA ILE A 142 -11.49 0.94 7.48
C ILE A 142 -10.71 1.02 6.16
N LEU A 143 -9.50 1.56 6.16
CA LEU A 143 -8.68 1.69 4.95
C LEU A 143 -7.73 0.50 4.75
N THR A 144 -7.31 -0.18 5.81
CA THR A 144 -6.32 -1.27 5.76
C THR A 144 -6.91 -2.67 5.89
N SER A 145 -8.10 -2.83 6.49
CA SER A 145 -8.75 -4.13 6.66
C SER A 145 -8.94 -4.88 5.34
N HIS A 146 -9.37 -4.18 4.29
CA HIS A 146 -9.51 -4.76 2.95
C HIS A 146 -8.15 -5.05 2.30
N LEU A 147 -7.12 -4.24 2.59
CA LEU A 147 -5.79 -4.42 2.03
C LEU A 147 -5.18 -5.74 2.49
N HIS A 148 -5.30 -6.09 3.78
CA HIS A 148 -4.79 -7.35 4.31
C HIS A 148 -5.46 -8.56 3.63
N LYS A 149 -6.78 -8.49 3.44
CA LYS A 149 -7.56 -9.50 2.71
C LYS A 149 -7.07 -9.66 1.27
N LEU A 150 -6.87 -8.55 0.57
CA LEU A 150 -6.36 -8.54 -0.79
C LEU A 150 -4.93 -9.10 -0.91
N VAL A 151 -4.06 -8.81 0.07
CA VAL A 151 -2.70 -9.36 0.11
C VAL A 151 -2.75 -10.88 0.15
N GLN A 152 -3.53 -11.46 1.06
CA GLN A 152 -3.64 -12.90 1.17
C GLN A 152 -4.30 -13.54 -0.05
N THR A 153 -5.42 -13.00 -0.54
CA THR A 153 -6.09 -13.57 -1.72
C THR A 153 -5.27 -13.44 -3.00
N SER A 154 -4.45 -12.37 -3.13
CA SER A 154 -3.52 -12.22 -4.24
C SER A 154 -2.39 -13.27 -4.20
N SER A 155 -1.97 -13.66 -3.00
CA SER A 155 -0.95 -14.70 -2.82
C SER A 155 -1.42 -16.07 -3.32
N LEU A 156 -2.72 -16.35 -3.24
CA LEU A 156 -3.29 -17.61 -3.74
C LEU A 156 -3.16 -17.79 -5.27
N LEU A 157 -2.98 -16.70 -6.03
CA LEU A 157 -2.78 -16.78 -7.47
C LEU A 157 -1.47 -17.48 -7.85
N HIS A 158 -0.46 -17.43 -6.98
CA HIS A 158 0.89 -17.89 -7.26
C HIS A 158 1.34 -18.90 -6.20
N PRO A 159 0.80 -20.15 -6.21
CA PRO A 159 1.12 -21.15 -5.19
C PRO A 159 2.59 -21.61 -5.21
N ASN A 160 3.32 -21.35 -6.29
CA ASN A 160 4.74 -21.71 -6.44
C ASN A 160 5.70 -20.65 -5.85
N LEU A 161 5.19 -19.46 -5.51
CA LEU A 161 5.98 -18.34 -5.00
C LEU A 161 5.71 -18.12 -3.51
N PRO A 162 6.66 -17.53 -2.76
CA PRO A 162 6.45 -17.24 -1.35
C PRO A 162 5.30 -16.26 -1.16
N PRO A 163 4.61 -16.31 -0.01
CA PRO A 163 3.51 -15.42 0.27
C PRO A 163 3.97 -13.97 0.47
N THR A 164 3.12 -13.04 0.05
CA THR A 164 3.39 -11.60 0.16
C THR A 164 3.56 -11.18 1.61
N ARG A 165 4.70 -10.54 1.93
CA ARG A 165 4.99 -10.03 3.28
C ARG A 165 4.48 -8.62 3.45
N PHE A 166 3.76 -8.36 4.54
CA PHE A 166 3.27 -7.03 4.89
C PHE A 166 4.09 -6.47 6.06
N VAL A 167 4.84 -5.40 5.79
CA VAL A 167 5.74 -4.75 6.75
C VAL A 167 5.17 -3.42 7.17
N THR A 168 5.05 -3.22 8.48
CA THR A 168 4.67 -1.92 9.06
C THR A 168 5.91 -1.26 9.65
N LEU A 169 6.29 -0.12 9.09
CA LEU A 169 7.37 0.73 9.57
C LEU A 169 6.80 1.92 10.37
N PRO A 170 7.58 2.49 11.30
CA PRO A 170 7.15 3.62 12.11
C PRO A 170 7.07 4.89 11.25
N ARG A 171 6.23 5.85 11.65
CA ARG A 171 6.02 7.10 10.89
C ARG A 171 7.29 7.96 10.74
N SER A 172 8.26 7.82 11.64
CA SER A 172 9.58 8.45 11.54
C SER A 172 10.33 8.05 10.26
N SER A 173 10.09 6.84 9.75
CA SER A 173 10.73 6.31 8.53
C SER A 173 10.29 7.01 7.24
N GLU A 174 9.08 7.57 7.21
CA GLU A 174 8.47 8.14 5.99
C GLU A 174 9.36 9.22 5.38
N LYS A 175 9.96 10.10 6.20
CA LYS A 175 10.84 11.17 5.71
C LYS A 175 12.06 10.64 4.99
N ARG A 176 12.70 9.58 5.51
CA ARG A 176 13.88 8.96 4.91
C ARG A 176 13.53 8.29 3.59
N LEU A 177 12.41 7.57 3.55
CA LEU A 177 11.92 6.92 2.33
C LEU A 177 11.50 7.93 1.24
N CYS A 178 10.82 9.02 1.62
CA CYS A 178 10.47 10.11 0.70
C CYS A 178 11.71 10.75 0.07
N SER A 179 12.73 11.02 0.90
CA SER A 179 14.01 11.56 0.43
C SER A 179 14.72 10.60 -0.52
N ALA A 180 14.73 9.30 -0.21
CA ALA A 180 15.36 8.28 -1.06
C ALA A 180 14.63 8.09 -2.39
N LEU A 181 13.28 8.14 -2.43
CA LEU A 181 12.50 8.04 -3.67
C LEU A 181 12.44 9.32 -4.50
N GLY A 182 12.77 10.48 -3.92
CA GLY A 182 12.52 11.79 -4.53
C GLY A 182 11.03 12.10 -4.73
N VAL A 183 10.17 11.65 -3.80
CA VAL A 183 8.72 11.93 -3.84
C VAL A 183 8.28 12.70 -2.61
N PRO A 184 7.23 13.53 -2.71
CA PRO A 184 6.76 14.30 -1.57
C PRO A 184 6.20 13.42 -0.45
N ARG A 185 5.55 12.30 -0.79
CA ARG A 185 4.91 11.38 0.16
C ARG A 185 4.93 9.94 -0.35
N ALA A 186 5.48 9.03 0.45
CA ALA A 186 5.53 7.59 0.20
C ALA A 186 5.02 6.83 1.43
N GLY A 187 3.69 6.76 1.57
CA GLY A 187 3.04 6.04 2.67
C GLY A 187 3.03 4.52 2.47
N PHE A 188 3.00 4.09 1.21
CA PHE A 188 2.98 2.68 0.84
C PHE A 188 3.88 2.42 -0.35
N ILE A 189 4.66 1.34 -0.26
CA ILE A 189 5.60 0.90 -1.29
C ILE A 189 5.41 -0.60 -1.47
N GLY A 190 5.25 -1.04 -2.71
CA GLY A 190 5.20 -2.45 -3.10
C GLY A 190 6.40 -2.81 -3.95
N ILE A 191 6.99 -3.96 -3.70
CA ILE A 191 8.13 -4.51 -4.45
C ILE A 191 7.66 -5.77 -5.17
N PHE A 192 7.91 -5.83 -6.47
CA PHE A 192 7.63 -7.01 -7.29
C PHE A 192 8.72 -8.06 -7.15
N ASP A 193 8.33 -9.31 -7.38
CA ASP A 193 9.28 -10.41 -7.54
C ASP A 193 10.22 -10.18 -8.74
N GLY A 194 11.46 -10.67 -8.63
CA GLY A 194 12.48 -10.53 -9.68
C GLY A 194 13.02 -9.10 -9.88
N ALA A 195 12.87 -8.21 -8.89
CA ALA A 195 13.44 -6.87 -8.95
C ALA A 195 14.98 -6.90 -8.82
N PRO A 196 15.74 -6.36 -9.79
CA PRO A 196 17.19 -6.34 -9.70
C PRO A 196 17.62 -5.50 -8.50
N SER A 197 18.64 -5.93 -7.75
CA SER A 197 19.12 -5.28 -6.51
C SER A 197 18.16 -5.30 -5.31
N ALA A 198 16.95 -5.87 -5.42
CA ALA A 198 16.01 -5.97 -4.30
C ALA A 198 16.11 -7.30 -3.53
N THR A 199 16.87 -8.27 -4.03
CA THR A 199 16.97 -9.63 -3.47
C THR A 199 17.32 -9.62 -1.98
N ALA A 200 18.29 -8.80 -1.56
CA ALA A 200 18.66 -8.68 -0.15
C ALA A 200 17.52 -8.16 0.75
N VAL A 201 16.72 -7.21 0.25
CA VAL A 201 15.55 -6.69 0.96
C VAL A 201 14.48 -7.78 1.05
N ILE A 202 14.23 -8.47 -0.05
CA ILE A 202 13.21 -9.51 -0.15
C ILE A 202 13.56 -10.68 0.77
N ASP A 203 14.78 -11.20 0.70
CA ASP A 203 15.23 -12.33 1.52
C ASP A 203 15.18 -12.00 3.01
N PHE A 204 15.61 -10.78 3.40
CA PHE A 204 15.51 -10.34 4.79
C PHE A 204 14.05 -10.22 5.26
N CYS A 205 13.16 -9.69 4.41
CA CYS A 205 11.73 -9.63 4.73
C CYS A 205 11.11 -11.03 4.85
N LEU A 206 11.48 -11.96 3.97
CA LEU A 206 10.98 -13.33 4.00
C LEU A 206 11.43 -14.10 5.24
N ALA A 207 12.66 -13.85 5.72
CA ALA A 207 13.21 -14.50 6.90
C ALA A 207 12.64 -13.95 8.23
N ASN A 208 12.46 -12.63 8.33
CA ASN A 208 12.16 -11.97 9.62
C ASN A 208 10.71 -11.54 9.79
N VAL A 209 9.94 -11.39 8.70
CA VAL A 209 8.55 -10.91 8.77
C VAL A 209 7.62 -12.12 8.70
N PRO A 210 6.75 -12.35 9.71
CA PRO A 210 5.79 -13.44 9.64
C PRO A 210 4.79 -13.25 8.48
N GLU A 211 4.21 -14.35 8.03
CA GLU A 211 3.20 -14.32 6.97
C GLU A 211 1.95 -13.62 7.49
N LEU A 212 1.33 -12.80 6.64
CA LEU A 212 0.07 -12.16 6.98
C LEU A 212 -1.07 -13.17 6.81
N GLU A 213 -1.45 -13.83 7.91
CA GLU A 213 -2.65 -14.65 7.94
C GLU A 213 -3.85 -13.78 8.34
N VAL A 214 -4.75 -13.48 7.39
CA VAL A 214 -6.12 -13.12 7.73
C VAL A 214 -6.75 -14.40 8.28
N ASP A 215 -7.27 -14.27 9.50
CA ASP A 215 -7.74 -15.34 10.37
C ASP A 215 -8.36 -16.53 9.63
N GLY A 216 -8.13 -17.73 10.16
CA GLY A 216 -8.32 -19.04 9.52
C GLY A 216 -9.68 -19.35 8.87
N TRP A 217 -10.67 -18.46 8.95
CA TRP A 217 -11.95 -18.57 8.25
C TRP A 217 -11.82 -18.58 6.72
N LEU A 218 -10.78 -17.95 6.16
CA LEU A 218 -10.54 -17.99 4.71
C LEU A 218 -9.96 -19.34 4.26
N LYS A 219 -9.32 -20.09 5.15
CA LYS A 219 -8.76 -21.42 4.86
C LYS A 219 -9.86 -22.47 5.01
N THR A 220 -10.12 -23.22 3.95
CA THR A 220 -11.19 -24.24 3.90
C THR A 220 -11.11 -25.24 5.05
N ASP A 221 -9.89 -25.60 5.47
CA ASP A 221 -9.64 -26.65 6.48
C ASP A 221 -9.86 -26.20 7.94
N LYS A 222 -10.02 -24.89 8.19
CA LYS A 222 -10.15 -24.30 9.55
C LYS A 222 -11.40 -23.45 9.71
N SER A 223 -12.46 -23.73 8.96
CA SER A 223 -13.76 -23.04 9.04
C SER A 223 -14.56 -23.41 10.30
N ALA A 224 -13.92 -23.33 11.48
CA ALA A 224 -14.63 -23.36 12.74
C ALA A 224 -15.50 -22.09 12.84
N PHE A 225 -16.78 -22.28 13.18
CA PHE A 225 -17.70 -21.17 13.42
C PHE A 225 -17.10 -20.21 14.45
N MET A 226 -16.91 -18.94 14.06
CA MET A 226 -16.47 -17.90 14.99
C MET A 226 -17.69 -17.34 15.73
N PRO A 227 -17.68 -17.32 17.08
CA PRO A 227 -18.79 -16.82 17.87
C PRO A 227 -18.97 -15.30 17.69
N LEU A 228 -20.19 -14.82 17.94
CA LEU A 228 -20.54 -13.41 17.90
C LEU A 228 -19.74 -12.62 18.95
N LYS A 229 -19.17 -11.49 18.54
CA LYS A 229 -18.50 -10.54 19.44
C LYS A 229 -19.51 -9.48 19.86
N ILE A 230 -19.98 -9.57 21.11
CA ILE A 230 -20.96 -8.63 21.68
C ILE A 230 -20.22 -7.66 22.59
N ASN A 231 -20.13 -6.40 22.16
CA ASN A 231 -19.54 -5.31 22.94
C ASN A 231 -20.63 -4.66 23.80
N THR A 232 -20.33 -4.36 25.06
CA THR A 232 -21.24 -3.60 25.93
C THR A 232 -20.71 -2.17 26.04
N ILE A 233 -21.55 -1.19 25.70
CA ILE A 233 -21.21 0.23 25.68
C ILE A 233 -22.14 0.96 26.64
N GLU A 234 -21.57 1.83 27.47
CA GLU A 234 -22.35 2.73 28.31
C GLU A 234 -22.61 4.04 27.55
N ALA A 235 -23.87 4.30 27.20
CA ALA A 235 -24.29 5.53 26.55
C ALA A 235 -24.93 6.50 27.55
N ALA A 236 -24.51 7.76 27.52
CA ALA A 236 -25.11 8.82 28.34
C ALA A 236 -26.47 9.24 27.76
N ASP A 237 -27.50 9.30 28.60
CA ASP A 237 -28.87 9.59 28.22
C ASP A 237 -29.06 11.11 27.96
N SER A 238 -28.84 11.56 26.72
CA SER A 238 -29.23 12.91 26.30
C SER A 238 -30.71 12.92 25.92
N VAL A 239 -31.58 13.01 26.92
CA VAL A 239 -33.00 13.33 26.73
C VAL A 239 -33.10 14.77 26.21
N VAL A 240 -33.10 14.95 24.89
CA VAL A 240 -33.52 16.20 24.24
C VAL A 240 -35.03 16.32 24.43
N GLN A 241 -35.47 17.01 25.46
CA GLN A 241 -36.85 17.48 25.56
C GLN A 241 -37.05 18.59 24.53
N ASN A 242 -37.42 18.23 23.30
CA ASN A 242 -38.13 19.17 22.42
C ASN A 242 -39.51 19.42 23.04
N LYS A 243 -39.65 20.52 23.78
CA LYS A 243 -40.97 21.08 24.11
C LYS A 243 -41.25 22.23 23.15
N VAL A 244 -42.34 22.03 22.40
CA VAL A 244 -43.09 22.99 21.58
C VAL A 244 -43.62 24.11 22.47
#